data_AF-A0A0R1QBR9-F1
#
_entry.id   AF-A0A0R1QBR9-F1
#
_cell.length_a   1.000
_cell.length_b   1.000
_cell.length_c   1.000
_cell.angle_alpha   90.00
_cell.angle_beta   90.00
_cell.angle_gamma   90.00
#
_symmetry.space_group_name_H-M   'P 1'
#
loop_
_entity.id
_entity.type
_entity.pdbx_description
1 polymer ?
#
loop_
_entity_poly.entity_id
_entity_poly.type
_entity_poly.pdbx_seq_one_letter_code
_entity_poly.pdbx_strand_id
1 'polypeptide(L)'
;MGIYASILFVSNIISNLAPASFPVPAPVIGMILLYSLLSLHIIKVEWVDSFGAILINLIGFLFVPSGISLAANLGIMKAEGLQIVTVIIISTIILLLVTAYTVRFFIWLKRKHPVHLKKTKTAKSVPVHVLSRAKGEN
;
A
#
# COMPACT_ATOMS: atom_id res chain seq x y z
N MET A 1 -6.73 20.10 -2.78
CA MET A 1 -7.32 20.00 -4.15
C MET A 1 -6.30 20.23 -5.25
N GLY A 2 -5.71 21.44 -5.35
CA GLY A 2 -4.86 21.82 -6.49
C GLY A 2 -3.69 20.87 -6.79
N ILE A 3 -3.05 20.31 -5.76
CA ILE A 3 -1.93 19.37 -5.92
C ILE A 3 -2.35 18.12 -6.73
N TYR A 4 -3.48 17.50 -6.38
CA TYR A 4 -3.97 16.30 -7.07
C TYR A 4 -4.37 16.61 -8.52
N ALA A 5 -5.02 17.76 -8.75
CA ALA A 5 -5.39 18.19 -10.09
C ALA A 5 -4.15 18.44 -10.97
N SER A 6 -3.15 19.15 -10.46
CA SER A 6 -1.89 19.40 -11.17
C SER A 6 -1.17 18.10 -11.51
N ILE A 7 -1.07 17.16 -10.55
CA ILE A 7 -0.41 15.88 -10.77
C ILE A 7 -1.15 15.05 -11.80
N LEU A 8 -2.49 14.96 -11.72
CA LEU A 8 -3.28 14.22 -12.71
C LEU A 8 -3.22 14.88 -14.09
N PHE A 9 -3.21 16.21 -14.16
CA PHE A 9 -3.05 16.93 -15.42
C PHE A 9 -1.70 16.60 -16.07
N VAL A 10 -0.60 16.74 -15.32
CA VAL A 10 0.75 16.38 -15.79
C VAL A 10 0.81 14.90 -16.18
N SER A 11 0.22 14.01 -15.38
CA SER A 11 0.19 12.58 -15.66
C SER A 11 -0.62 12.22 -16.90
N ASN A 12 -1.69 12.96 -17.18
CA ASN A 12 -2.48 12.81 -18.40
C ASN A 12 -1.70 13.24 -19.64
N ILE A 13 -0.91 14.33 -19.55
CA ILE A 13 0.01 14.72 -20.64
C ILE A 13 1.05 13.62 -20.87
N ILE A 14 1.68 13.12 -19.81
CA ILE A 14 2.66 12.02 -19.90
C ILE A 14 2.02 10.76 -20.49
N SER A 15 0.81 10.41 -20.06
CA SER A 15 0.07 9.25 -20.57
C SER A 15 -0.22 9.36 -22.07
N ASN A 16 -0.52 10.56 -22.57
CA ASN A 16 -0.79 10.79 -24.00
C ASN A 16 0.49 10.84 -24.85
N LEU A 17 1.63 11.16 -24.26
CA LEU A 17 2.93 11.13 -24.91
C LEU A 17 3.56 9.72 -24.90
N ALA A 18 3.05 8.81 -24.07
CA ALA A 18 3.53 7.44 -23.99
C ALA A 18 3.18 6.65 -25.27
N PRO A 19 4.02 5.70 -25.70
CA PRO A 19 3.74 4.86 -26.86
C PRO A 19 2.41 4.12 -26.71
N ALA A 20 1.63 4.05 -27.79
CA ALA A 20 0.33 3.37 -27.83
C ALA A 20 0.40 1.87 -27.43
N SER A 21 1.61 1.28 -27.43
CA SER A 21 1.85 -0.10 -26.99
C SER A 21 1.85 -0.28 -25.47
N PHE A 22 1.89 0.79 -24.67
CA PHE A 22 1.90 0.70 -23.20
C PHE A 22 0.91 1.71 -22.58
N PRO A 23 -0.41 1.41 -22.61
CA PRO A 23 -1.43 2.29 -22.05
C PRO A 23 -1.45 2.19 -20.53
N VAL A 24 -0.64 3.00 -19.86
CA VAL A 24 -0.72 3.14 -18.40
C VAL A 24 -1.77 4.19 -18.06
N PRO A 25 -2.76 3.88 -17.20
CA PRO A 25 -3.73 4.87 -16.77
C PRO A 25 -3.03 6.07 -16.11
N ALA A 26 -3.46 7.29 -16.45
CA ALA A 26 -2.95 8.52 -15.86
C ALA A 26 -2.88 8.51 -14.31
N PRO A 27 -3.84 7.93 -13.56
CA PRO A 27 -3.73 7.84 -12.09
C PRO A 27 -2.54 7.02 -11.58
N VAL A 28 -2.13 5.98 -12.31
CA VAL A 28 -0.97 5.15 -11.93
C VAL A 28 0.32 5.94 -12.12
N ILE A 29 0.44 6.69 -13.23
CA ILE A 29 1.54 7.63 -13.46
C ILE A 29 1.55 8.71 -12.37
N GLY A 30 0.38 9.24 -12.01
CA GLY A 30 0.23 10.23 -10.94
C GLY A 30 0.65 9.73 -9.57
N MET A 31 0.41 8.45 -9.26
CA MET A 31 0.88 7.84 -8.02
C MET A 31 2.41 7.82 -7.94
N ILE A 32 3.08 7.42 -9.03
CA ILE A 32 4.54 7.40 -9.12
C ILE A 32 5.08 8.83 -9.01
N LEU A 33 4.48 9.78 -9.75
CA LEU A 33 4.90 11.17 -9.75
C LEU A 33 4.74 11.82 -8.36
N LEU A 34 3.58 11.66 -7.72
CA LEU A 34 3.34 12.15 -6.37
C LEU A 34 4.34 11.55 -5.38
N TYR A 35 4.58 10.24 -5.45
CA TYR A 35 5.57 9.56 -4.61
C TYR A 35 6.99 10.12 -4.82
N SER A 36 7.40 10.39 -6.05
CA SER A 36 8.69 11.00 -6.34
C SER A 36 8.80 12.42 -5.78
N LEU A 37 7.76 13.26 -5.94
CA LEU A 37 7.75 14.63 -5.41
C LEU A 37 7.75 14.68 -3.87
N LEU A 38 7.10 13.70 -3.24
CA LEU A 38 7.09 13.52 -1.78
C LEU A 38 8.47 13.07 -1.29
N SER A 39 9.10 12.13 -2.01
CA SER A 39 10.46 11.64 -1.70
C SER A 39 11.50 12.75 -1.80
N LEU A 40 11.34 13.66 -2.77
CA LEU A 40 12.18 14.85 -2.94
C LEU A 40 11.87 15.98 -1.96
N HIS A 41 10.92 15.80 -1.02
CA HIS A 41 10.48 16.81 -0.04
C HIS A 41 9.97 18.13 -0.66
N ILE A 42 9.63 18.15 -1.95
CA ILE A 42 9.03 19.31 -2.63
C ILE A 42 7.59 19.51 -2.17
N ILE A 43 6.86 18.40 -2.03
CA ILE A 43 5.51 18.36 -1.47
C ILE A 43 5.60 17.80 -0.06
N LYS A 44 5.00 18.49 0.91
CA LYS A 44 4.86 17.99 2.28
C LYS A 44 3.65 17.07 2.41
N VAL A 45 3.77 16.03 3.23
CA VAL A 45 2.73 15.02 3.43
C VAL A 45 1.44 15.66 3.96
N GLU A 46 1.56 16.63 4.87
CA GLU A 46 0.42 17.31 5.48
C GLU A 46 -0.54 17.96 4.46
N TRP A 47 -0.03 18.36 3.29
CA TRP A 47 -0.82 19.05 2.25
C TRP A 47 -1.70 18.09 1.44
N VAL A 48 -1.29 16.82 1.36
CA VAL A 48 -1.98 15.79 0.58
C VAL A 48 -2.82 14.87 1.48
N ASP A 49 -2.41 14.69 2.74
CA ASP A 49 -3.03 13.75 3.68
C ASP A 49 -4.52 14.05 3.95
N SER A 50 -4.86 15.31 4.27
CA SER A 50 -6.23 15.71 4.58
C SER A 50 -7.22 15.39 3.44
N PHE A 51 -6.86 15.72 2.20
CA PHE A 51 -7.73 15.42 1.06
C PHE A 51 -7.66 13.94 0.65
N GLY A 52 -6.50 13.29 0.78
CA GLY A 52 -6.35 11.86 0.54
C GLY A 52 -7.26 11.03 1.46
N ALA A 53 -7.35 11.41 2.74
CA ALA A 53 -8.26 10.79 3.70
C ALA A 53 -9.73 10.94 3.29
N ILE A 54 -10.14 12.12 2.81
CA ILE A 54 -11.50 12.35 2.28
C ILE A 54 -11.77 11.45 1.07
N LEU A 55 -10.82 11.34 0.13
CA LEU A 55 -10.94 10.47 -1.03
C LEU A 55 -11.09 9.00 -0.64
N ILE A 56 -10.27 8.53 0.29
CA ILE A 56 -10.32 7.15 0.79
C ILE A 56 -11.68 6.86 1.43
N ASN A 57 -12.23 7.80 2.20
CA ASN A 57 -13.58 7.67 2.76
C ASN A 57 -14.67 7.61 1.67
N LEU A 58 -14.49 8.35 0.58
CA LEU A 58 -15.41 8.32 -0.57
C LEU A 58 -15.32 7.03 -1.39
N ILE A 59 -14.22 6.29 -1.36
CA ILE A 59 -14.05 5.04 -2.13
C ILE A 59 -15.16 4.03 -1.79
N GLY A 60 -15.46 3.82 -0.50
CA GLY A 60 -16.56 2.94 -0.08
C GLY A 60 -17.92 3.39 -0.63
N PHE A 61 -18.17 4.70 -0.65
CA PHE A 61 -19.38 5.28 -1.23
C PHE A 61 -19.43 5.10 -2.76
N LEU A 62 -18.31 5.26 -3.48
CA LEU A 62 -18.22 5.04 -4.93
C LEU A 62 -18.42 3.57 -5.33
N PHE A 63 -18.15 2.63 -4.41
CA PHE A 63 -18.44 1.22 -4.62
C PHE A 63 -19.93 0.88 -4.54
N VAL A 64 -20.74 1.67 -3.81
CA VAL A 64 -22.18 1.39 -3.65
C VAL A 64 -22.92 1.47 -5.00
N PRO A 65 -22.83 2.55 -5.81
CA PRO A 65 -23.43 2.59 -7.15
C PRO A 65 -22.95 1.47 -8.06
N SER A 66 -21.65 1.18 -8.03
CA SER A 66 -21.03 0.11 -8.83
C SER A 66 -21.60 -1.27 -8.45
N GLY A 67 -21.80 -1.52 -7.15
CA GLY A 67 -22.41 -2.75 -6.65
C GLY A 67 -23.91 -2.87 -6.97
N ILE A 68 -24.67 -1.77 -6.92
CA ILE A 68 -26.09 -1.75 -7.28
C ILE A 68 -26.27 -2.10 -8.77
N SER A 69 -25.40 -1.60 -9.65
CA SER A 69 -25.41 -1.96 -11.08
C SER A 69 -25.21 -3.46 -11.32
N LEU A 70 -24.32 -4.08 -10.54
CA LEU A 70 -24.11 -5.53 -10.58
C LEU A 70 -25.35 -6.28 -10.04
N ALA A 71 -25.92 -5.80 -8.94
CA ALA A 71 -27.13 -6.37 -8.35
C ALA A 71 -28.38 -6.20 -9.24
N ALA A 72 -28.41 -5.28 -10.20
CA ALA A 72 -29.48 -5.21 -11.20
C ALA A 72 -29.42 -6.39 -12.20
N ASN A 73 -28.25 -7.04 -12.35
CA ASN A 73 -28.01 -8.18 -13.24
C ASN A 73 -28.00 -9.52 -12.48
N LEU A 74 -29.03 -9.77 -11.67
CA LEU A 74 -29.12 -10.97 -10.80
C LEU A 74 -29.07 -12.30 -11.56
N GLY A 75 -29.50 -12.33 -12.82
CA GLY A 75 -29.50 -13.56 -13.62
C GLY A 75 -28.09 -14.14 -13.82
N ILE A 76 -27.13 -13.27 -14.14
CA ILE A 76 -25.73 -13.66 -14.35
C ILE A 76 -25.06 -13.97 -13.01
N MET A 77 -25.35 -13.18 -11.97
CA MET A 77 -24.84 -13.44 -10.61
C MET A 77 -25.31 -14.78 -10.04
N LYS A 78 -26.53 -15.24 -10.34
CA LYS A 78 -27.01 -16.53 -9.87
C LYS A 78 -26.33 -17.71 -10.56
N ALA A 79 -26.01 -17.58 -11.84
CA ALA A 79 -25.33 -18.63 -12.60
C ALA A 79 -23.83 -18.70 -12.27
N GLU A 80 -23.15 -17.54 -12.28
CA GLU A 80 -21.68 -17.46 -12.22
C GLU A 80 -21.14 -16.96 -10.87
N GLY A 81 -22.01 -16.51 -9.96
CA GLY A 81 -21.59 -15.90 -8.69
C GLY A 81 -20.79 -16.86 -7.81
N LEU A 82 -21.16 -18.14 -7.78
CA LEU A 82 -20.39 -19.14 -7.03
C LEU A 82 -19.00 -19.34 -7.62
N GLN A 83 -18.90 -19.40 -8.95
CA GLN A 83 -17.62 -19.53 -9.65
C GLN A 83 -16.72 -18.32 -9.41
N ILE A 84 -17.28 -17.10 -9.43
CA ILE A 84 -16.55 -15.87 -9.12
C ILE A 84 -15.98 -15.90 -7.69
N VAL A 85 -16.80 -16.26 -6.69
CA VAL A 85 -16.36 -16.35 -5.29
C VAL A 85 -15.24 -17.38 -5.13
N THR A 86 -15.38 -18.55 -5.73
CA THR A 86 -14.34 -19.58 -5.71
C THR A 86 -13.04 -19.08 -6.34
N VAL A 87 -13.10 -18.41 -7.49
CA VAL A 87 -11.93 -17.84 -8.16
C VAL A 87 -11.26 -16.76 -7.30
N ILE A 88 -12.03 -15.89 -6.63
CA ILE A 88 -11.49 -14.85 -5.74
C ILE A 88 -10.77 -15.48 -4.53
N ILE A 89 -11.35 -16.49 -3.90
CA ILE A 89 -10.73 -17.17 -2.75
C ILE A 89 -9.42 -17.83 -3.18
N ILE A 90 -9.46 -18.60 -4.27
CA ILE A 90 -8.28 -19.31 -4.76
C ILE A 90 -7.20 -18.32 -5.20
N SER A 91 -7.55 -17.25 -5.93
CA SER A 91 -6.58 -16.25 -6.40
C SER A 91 -5.96 -15.48 -5.23
N THR A 92 -6.72 -15.18 -4.18
CA THR A 92 -6.22 -14.53 -2.97
C THR A 92 -5.23 -15.44 -2.24
N ILE A 93 -5.55 -16.73 -2.07
CA ILE A 93 -4.63 -17.70 -1.45
C ILE A 93 -3.34 -17.80 -2.27
N ILE A 94 -3.44 -17.96 -3.58
CA ILE A 94 -2.28 -18.05 -4.47
C ILE A 94 -1.44 -16.76 -4.39
N LEU A 95 -2.07 -15.58 -4.45
CA LEU A 95 -1.41 -14.29 -4.33
C LEU A 95 -0.63 -14.18 -3.02
N LEU A 96 -1.24 -14.57 -1.90
CA LEU A 96 -0.59 -14.55 -0.58
C LEU A 96 0.58 -15.53 -0.51
N LEU A 97 0.43 -16.74 -1.05
CA LEU A 97 1.52 -17.72 -1.13
C LEU A 97 2.68 -17.19 -1.96
N VAL A 98 2.42 -16.71 -3.18
CA VAL A 98 3.45 -16.16 -4.07
C VAL A 98 4.16 -14.97 -3.42
N THR A 99 3.41 -14.07 -2.79
CA THR A 99 3.99 -12.93 -2.06
C THR A 99 4.88 -13.39 -0.91
N ALA A 100 4.41 -14.35 -0.10
CA ALA A 100 5.19 -14.90 1.02
C ALA A 100 6.46 -15.62 0.55
N TYR A 101 6.40 -16.43 -0.51
CA TYR A 101 7.56 -17.09 -1.09
C TYR A 101 8.54 -16.10 -1.69
N THR A 102 8.06 -15.07 -2.39
CA THR A 102 8.90 -14.01 -2.97
C THR A 102 9.67 -13.26 -1.88
N VAL A 103 9.00 -12.86 -0.80
CA VAL A 103 9.65 -12.21 0.35
C VAL A 103 10.64 -13.16 1.03
N ARG A 104 10.28 -14.44 1.22
CA ARG A 104 11.18 -15.45 1.80
C ARG A 104 12.42 -15.67 0.94
N PHE A 105 12.26 -15.70 -0.38
CA PHE A 105 13.35 -15.80 -1.33
C PHE A 105 14.26 -14.57 -1.29
N PHE A 106 13.69 -13.36 -1.24
CA PHE A 106 14.47 -12.12 -1.13
C PHE A 106 15.25 -12.03 0.18
N ILE A 107 14.65 -12.45 1.31
CA ILE A 107 15.33 -12.55 2.60
C ILE A 107 16.46 -13.59 2.55
N TRP A 108 16.21 -14.75 1.94
CA TRP A 108 17.24 -15.77 1.75
C TRP A 108 18.41 -15.27 0.89
N LEU A 109 18.12 -14.54 -0.19
CA LEU A 109 19.13 -13.94 -1.07
C LEU A 109 19.98 -12.89 -0.32
N LYS A 110 19.34 -12.04 0.50
CA LYS A 110 20.05 -11.09 1.37
C LYS A 110 20.89 -11.76 2.46
N ARG A 111 20.54 -12.96 2.92
CA ARG A 111 21.33 -13.70 3.94
C ARG A 111 22.71 -14.17 3.45
N LYS A 112 23.00 -14.16 2.13
CA LYS A 112 24.36 -14.41 1.61
C LYS A 112 25.34 -13.26 1.86
N HIS A 113 24.86 -12.06 2.16
CA HIS A 113 25.68 -10.96 2.69
C HIS A 113 25.18 -10.62 4.09
N PRO A 114 25.87 -11.04 5.17
CA PRO A 114 25.48 -10.64 6.52
C PRO A 114 25.70 -9.14 6.67
N VAL A 115 24.64 -8.36 6.41
CA VAL A 115 24.49 -7.02 6.96
C VAL A 115 24.62 -7.22 8.46
N HIS A 116 25.70 -6.67 9.03
CA HIS A 116 25.93 -6.61 10.46
C HIS A 116 24.78 -5.83 11.10
N LEU A 117 23.69 -6.52 11.39
CA LEU A 117 22.69 -6.05 12.33
C LEU A 117 23.39 -6.09 13.69
N LYS A 118 23.97 -4.94 14.05
CA LYS A 118 24.36 -4.62 15.42
C LYS A 118 23.15 -4.98 16.27
N LYS A 119 23.24 -6.09 17.02
CA LYS A 119 22.26 -6.45 18.03
C LYS A 119 22.01 -5.20 18.86
N THR A 120 20.83 -4.61 18.76
CA THR A 120 20.35 -3.64 19.72
C THR A 120 20.20 -4.41 21.03
N LYS A 121 21.31 -4.49 21.78
CA LYS A 121 21.36 -4.91 23.17
C LYS A 121 20.67 -3.80 23.98
N THR A 122 19.34 -3.79 23.97
CA THR A 122 18.55 -2.88 24.81
C THR A 122 17.38 -3.65 25.42
N ALA A 123 17.66 -4.82 26.00
CA ALA A 123 16.72 -5.54 26.87
C ALA A 123 17.42 -6.46 27.89
N LYS A 124 18.76 -6.42 28.03
CA LYS A 124 19.50 -7.33 28.92
C LYS A 124 20.75 -6.71 29.56
N SER A 125 20.65 -5.44 30.00
CA SER A 125 21.71 -4.78 30.77
C SER A 125 21.18 -3.64 31.64
N VAL A 126 20.05 -3.84 32.32
CA VAL A 126 19.83 -3.14 33.60
C VAL A 126 20.39 -4.09 34.66
N PRO A 127 21.51 -3.74 35.34
CA PRO A 127 22.01 -4.56 36.42
C PRO A 127 20.94 -4.62 37.52
N VAL A 128 20.59 -5.82 38.00
CA VAL A 128 19.66 -6.02 39.14
C VAL A 128 20.12 -5.25 40.39
N HIS A 129 21.42 -4.94 40.45
CA HIS A 129 22.03 -4.10 41.48
C HIS A 129 21.53 -2.62 41.48
N VAL A 130 20.96 -2.11 40.38
CA VAL A 130 20.47 -0.72 40.29
C VAL A 130 19.02 -0.59 40.81
N LEU A 131 18.23 -1.66 40.79
CA LEU A 131 16.85 -1.65 41.30
C LEU A 131 16.78 -1.69 42.84
N SER A 132 17.85 -2.10 43.53
CA SER A 132 17.89 -2.14 45.00
C SER A 132 18.19 -0.78 45.64
N ARG A 133 18.69 0.20 44.90
CA ARG A 133 18.98 1.56 45.42
C ARG A 133 17.83 2.55 45.30
N ALA A 134 16.80 2.24 44.50
CA ALA A 134 15.62 3.08 44.35
C ALA A 134 14.50 2.78 45.37
N LYS A 135 14.68 1.78 46.25
CA LYS A 135 13.68 1.35 47.25
C LYS A 135 14.12 1.60 48.70
N GLY A 136 15.20 2.36 48.90
CA GLY A 136 15.79 2.62 50.21
C GLY A 136 16.24 4.06 50.33
N GLU A 137 15.33 5.00 50.15
CA GLU A 137 15.48 6.38 50.61
C GLU A 137 14.10 6.83 51.11
N ASN A 138 13.89 6.58 52.41
CA ASN A 138 12.93 7.28 53.26
C ASN A 138 13.74 8.26 54.11
#